data_AF-A0A0A0DB51-F1
#
_entry.id   AF-A0A0A0DB51-F1
#
_cell.length_a   1.000
_cell.length_b   1.000
_cell.length_c   1.000
_cell.angle_alpha   90.00
_cell.angle_beta   90.00
_cell.angle_gamma   90.00
#
_symmetry.space_group_name_H-M   'P 1'
#
loop_
_entity.id
_entity.type
_entity.pdbx_description
1 polymer ?
#
loop_
_entity_poly.entity_id
_entity_poly.type
_entity_poly.pdbx_seq_one_letter_code
_entity_poly.pdbx_strand_id
1 'polypeptide(L)' 'MRLSDVSPLSGIVAKCGKCSRRRELDRRELMRRFGEDARLFRIEMALRCTGCGSEVACRIELRAPRRD' A
#
# COMPACT_ATOMS: atom_id res chain seq x y z
N MET A 1 0.38 -5.00 -11.78
CA MET A 1 0.31 -5.81 -10.56
C MET A 1 -0.97 -5.48 -9.81
N ARG A 2 -1.79 -6.48 -9.54
CA ARG A 2 -3.01 -6.37 -8.72
C ARG A 2 -2.69 -6.69 -7.27
N LEU A 3 -3.59 -6.30 -6.37
CA LEU A 3 -3.50 -6.63 -4.96
C LEU A 3 -3.63 -8.15 -4.71
N SER A 4 -4.42 -8.84 -5.53
CA SER A 4 -4.55 -10.31 -5.54
C SER A 4 -3.25 -11.03 -5.93
N ASP A 5 -2.42 -10.44 -6.80
CA ASP A 5 -1.11 -10.99 -7.21
C ASP A 5 -0.06 -10.93 -6.08
N VAL A 6 -0.28 -10.11 -5.05
CA VAL A 6 0.63 -9.98 -3.92
C VAL A 6 0.44 -11.16 -2.97
N SER A 7 1.55 -11.85 -2.66
CA SER A 7 1.55 -12.95 -1.70
C SER A 7 0.93 -12.53 -0.37
N PRO A 8 0.02 -13.33 0.23
CA PRO A 8 -0.62 -13.00 1.50
C PRO A 8 0.37 -12.91 2.67
N LEU A 9 1.57 -13.48 2.53
CA LEU A 9 2.64 -13.41 3.52
C LEU A 9 3.50 -12.14 3.39
N SER A 10 3.37 -11.39 2.29
CA SER A 10 4.11 -10.15 2.08
C SER A 10 3.44 -8.99 2.82
N GLY A 11 4.25 -8.20 3.53
CA GLY A 11 3.79 -6.94 4.12
C GLY A 11 3.62 -5.88 3.02
N ILE A 12 2.50 -5.15 3.05
CA ILE A 12 2.26 -4.04 2.11
C ILE A 12 2.57 -2.75 2.85
N VAL A 13 3.53 -1.96 2.36
CA VAL A 13 3.92 -0.70 2.99
C VAL A 13 3.69 0.44 2.01
N ALA A 14 2.98 1.48 2.43
CA ALA A 14 2.87 2.72 1.67
C ALA A 14 3.92 3.73 2.15
N LYS A 15 4.68 4.27 1.20
CA LYS A 15 5.66 5.33 1.40
C LYS A 15 5.21 6.62 0.74
N CYS A 16 5.04 7.67 1.52
CA CYS A 16 4.70 8.98 0.97
C CYS A 16 5.86 9.57 0.17
N GLY A 17 5.62 9.99 -1.08
CA GLY A 17 6.63 10.64 -1.91
C GLY A 17 7.12 12.00 -1.40
N LYS A 18 6.35 12.67 -0.52
CA LYS A 18 6.68 14.00 0.00
C LYS A 18 7.47 13.95 1.31
N CYS A 19 6.91 13.32 2.34
CA CYS A 19 7.53 13.27 3.67
C CYS A 19 8.29 11.97 3.94
N SER A 20 8.38 11.06 2.96
CA SER A 20 9.03 9.74 3.08
C SER A 20 8.49 8.84 4.21
N ARG A 21 7.36 9.21 4.83
CA ARG A 21 6.74 8.44 5.90
C ARG A 21 6.23 7.11 5.35
N ARG A 22 6.54 6.04 6.09
CA ARG A 22 6.13 4.67 5.78
C ARG A 22 5.00 4.27 6.71
N ARG A 23 3.98 3.62 6.15
CA ARG A 23 2.85 3.05 6.89
C ARG A 23 2.58 1.65 6.38
N GLU A 24 2.51 0.69 7.29
CA GLU A 24 2.04 -0.65 6.94
C GLU A 24 0.54 -0.60 6.68
N LEU A 25 0.14 -1.25 5.60
CA LEU A 25 -1.23 -1.35 5.14
C LEU A 25 -1.70 -2.78 5.32
N ASP A 26 -2.87 -2.91 5.92
CA ASP A 26 -3.53 -4.20 6.04
C ASP A 26 -4.12 -4.60 4.69
N ARG A 27 -3.77 -5.81 4.22
CA ARG A 27 -4.25 -6.34 2.93
C ARG A 27 -5.77 -6.48 2.91
N ARG A 28 -6.39 -6.94 4.00
CA ARG A 28 -7.86 -7.11 4.06
C ARG A 28 -8.55 -5.75 4.02
N GLU A 29 -8.03 -4.74 4.70
CA GLU A 29 -8.56 -3.37 4.62
C GLU A 29 -8.46 -2.82 3.18
N LEU A 30 -7.32 -3.02 2.52
CA LEU A 30 -7.13 -2.61 1.12
C LEU A 30 -8.11 -3.31 0.17
N MET A 31 -8.28 -4.63 0.32
CA MET A 31 -9.26 -5.40 -0.46
C MET A 31 -10.69 -4.91 -0.21
N ARG A 32 -11.04 -4.60 1.03
CA ARG A 32 -12.38 -4.09 1.38
C ARG A 32 -12.65 -2.70 0.82
N ARG A 33 -11.64 -1.81 0.78
CA ARG A 33 -11.79 -0.44 0.28
C ARG A 33 -11.71 -0.32 -1.23
N PHE A 34 -10.84 -1.08 -1.87
CA PHE A 34 -10.53 -0.91 -3.30
C PHE A 34 -10.97 -2.09 -4.18
N GLY A 35 -11.31 -3.23 -3.58
CA GLY A 35 -11.58 -4.49 -4.27
C GLY A 35 -10.34 -5.38 -4.37
N GLU A 36 -10.55 -6.69 -4.51
CA GLU A 36 -9.49 -7.69 -4.63
C GLU A 36 -8.64 -7.52 -5.91
N ASP A 37 -9.28 -7.10 -7.00
CA ASP A 37 -8.65 -6.85 -8.31
C ASP A 37 -8.10 -5.42 -8.45
N ALA A 38 -8.07 -4.65 -7.36
CA ALA A 38 -7.51 -3.32 -7.37
C ALA A 38 -6.05 -3.34 -7.84
N ARG A 39 -5.73 -2.50 -8.82
CA ARG A 39 -4.35 -2.31 -9.28
C ARG A 39 -3.59 -1.51 -8.22
N LEU A 40 -2.36 -1.92 -7.89
CA LEU A 40 -1.53 -1.22 -6.91
C LEU A 40 -1.41 0.27 -7.22
N PHE A 41 -1.19 0.65 -8.49
CA PHE A 41 -1.12 2.06 -8.90
C PHE A 41 -2.38 2.88 -8.57
N ARG A 42 -3.59 2.30 -8.67
CA ARG A 42 -4.80 3.01 -8.23
C ARG A 42 -4.80 3.25 -6.72
N ILE A 43 -4.34 2.25 -5.96
CA ILE A 43 -4.22 2.35 -4.50
C ILE A 43 -3.19 3.44 -4.17
N GLU A 44 -2.04 3.46 -4.85
CA GLU A 44 -1.00 4.48 -4.67
C GLU A 44 -1.54 5.91 -4.86
N MET A 45 -2.37 6.13 -5.88
CA MET A 45 -3.00 7.44 -6.15
C MET A 45 -4.10 7.81 -5.16
N ALA A 46 -4.83 6.83 -4.64
CA ALA A 46 -5.94 7.07 -3.71
C ALA A 46 -5.48 7.21 -2.25
N LEU A 47 -4.27 6.73 -1.93
CA LEU A 47 -3.71 6.81 -0.59
C LEU A 47 -3.23 8.23 -0.29
N ARG A 48 -3.86 8.85 0.71
CA ARG A 48 -3.38 10.10 1.32
C ARG A 48 -2.41 9.82 2.47
N CYS A 49 -1.35 10.61 2.55
CA CYS A 49 -0.42 10.50 3.67
C CYS A 49 -1.05 11.05 4.95
N THR A 50 -1.17 10.23 6.00
CA THR A 50 -1.68 10.67 7.31
C THR A 50 -0.72 11.57 8.08
N GLY A 51 0.55 11.65 7.69
CA GLY A 51 1.54 12.50 8.34
C GLY A 51 1.55 13.93 7.83
N CYS A 52 1.62 14.11 6.50
CA CYS A 52 1.71 15.44 5.88
C CYS A 52 0.42 15.88 5.18
N GLY A 53 -0.64 15.08 5.25
CA GLY A 53 -1.95 15.33 4.62
C GLY A 53 -1.92 15.38 3.09
N SER A 54 -0.75 15.19 2.47
CA SER A 54 -0.60 15.42 1.05
C SER A 54 -1.16 14.25 0.23
N GLU A 55 -1.82 14.60 -0.86
CA GLU A 55 -2.42 13.67 -1.84
C GLU A 55 -1.41 13.15 -2.87
N VAL A 56 -0.13 13.35 -2.59
CA VAL A 56 0.94 12.86 -3.46
C VAL A 56 0.89 11.34 -3.43
N ALA A 57 0.99 10.71 -4.61
CA ALA A 57 0.94 9.27 -4.76
C ALA A 57 1.85 8.58 -3.73
N CYS A 58 1.25 7.79 -2.84
CA CYS A 58 2.00 7.01 -1.87
C CYS A 58 2.47 5.75 -2.57
N ARG A 59 3.78 5.58 -2.75
CA ARG A 59 4.33 4.42 -3.44
C ARG A 59 4.15 3.17 -2.57
N ILE A 60 3.64 2.10 -3.14
CA ILE A 60 3.51 0.81 -2.46
C ILE A 60 4.84 0.05 -2.60
N GLU A 61 5.38 -0.34 -1.46
CA GLU A 61 6.55 -1.18 -1.31
C GLU A 61 6.10 -2.52 -0.73
N LEU A 62 6.46 -3.62 -1.40
CA LEU A 62 6.21 -4.96 -0.89
C LEU A 62 7.40 -5.36 -0.02
N ARG A 63 7.12 -5.74 1.21
CA ARG A 63 8.11 -6.27 2.14
C ARG A 63 8.02 -7.78 2.11
N ALA A 64 9.16 -8.44 1.86
CA ALA A 64 9.23 -9.89 1.94
C ALA A 64 8.77 -10.37 3.34
N PRO A 65 8.09 -11.52 3.42
CA PRO A 65 7.81 -12.14 4.71
C PRO A 65 9.12 -12.27 5.49
N ARG A 66 9.14 -11.81 6.75
CA ARG A 66 10.22 -12.18 7.64
C ARG A 66 10.15 -13.70 7.80
N ARG A 67 11.11 -14.41 7.20
CA ARG A 67 11.48 -15.75 7.64
C ARG A 67 12.17 -15.55 8.98
N ASP A 68 11.42 -15.76 10.05
CA ASP A 68 11.98 -16.03 11.38
C ASP A 68 12.41 -17.51 11.41
#